data_AF-A0A7W7M6Q2-F1
#
_entry.id   AF-A0A7W7M6Q2-F1
#
_cell.length_a   1.000
_cell.length_b   1.000
_cell.length_c   1.000
_cell.angle_alpha   90.00
_cell.angle_beta   90.00
_cell.angle_gamma   90.00
#
_symmetry.space_group_name_H-M   'P 1'
#
loop_
_entity.id
_entity.type
_entity.pdbx_description
1 polymer ?
#
loop_
_entity_poly.entity_id
_entity_poly.type
_entity_poly.pdbx_seq_one_letter_code
_entity_poly.pdbx_strand_id
1 'polypeptide(L)'
;MLRTLLATATVTAGLLAVPGAAFAADTTTQLTAAQMTAALKAVAGVTGTTAAKGWAGSFTLTGEQGSGTGTFVTDPVGGRAYTRVDVPFQHETSYAVATKGVYASLATAEEKAAVTMMRKPSVKFVFTPQATLNITSWAKYNSADPATVLIDDPEHAGTKVEHADSSVTYRYGDGDEGDFTFEVSPAAVLTSAKIDYANALTATYTWRYGSQSVTLPTAAQTVSSATMAKGLAYLNLGADVRKLARKSAADVRVAANKHTVRVSVLRKVVKRDVAKFNKAAQVKVVTVANITGGVRISARNPWTGVKVAYTIKASGKKVVVTKK
;
A
#
# COMPACT_ATOMS: atom_id res chain seq x y z
N MET A 1 -87.24 39.32 3.03
CA MET A 1 -85.88 38.77 3.21
C MET A 1 -84.98 39.47 2.20
N LEU A 2 -84.19 40.49 2.57
CA LEU A 2 -82.83 40.39 3.17
C LEU A 2 -81.93 39.46 2.33
N ARG A 3 -80.75 39.83 1.81
CA ARG A 3 -79.93 41.05 1.92
C ARG A 3 -78.84 40.96 0.84
N THR A 4 -78.66 42.01 0.05
CA THR A 4 -77.47 42.26 -0.78
C THR A 4 -76.34 42.74 0.13
N LEU A 5 -75.09 42.30 -0.07
CA LEU A 5 -73.92 43.15 0.19
C LEU A 5 -72.69 42.64 -0.56
N LEU A 6 -72.19 43.48 -1.47
CA LEU A 6 -70.82 43.47 -1.97
C LEU A 6 -69.85 43.68 -0.81
N ALA A 7 -68.70 43.00 -0.83
CA ALA A 7 -67.53 43.43 -0.07
C ALA A 7 -66.30 43.33 -0.97
N THR A 8 -65.93 44.50 -1.50
CA THR A 8 -64.63 44.85 -2.07
C THR A 8 -63.54 44.55 -1.04
N ALA A 9 -62.56 43.73 -1.39
CA ALA A 9 -61.31 43.62 -0.65
C ALA A 9 -60.16 44.07 -1.55
N THR A 10 -59.73 45.30 -1.27
CA THR A 10 -58.52 46.00 -1.68
C THR A 10 -57.32 45.09 -1.97
N VAL A 11 -56.74 45.24 -3.15
CA VAL A 11 -55.34 44.90 -3.43
C VAL A 11 -54.49 45.94 -2.70
N THR A 12 -54.15 45.67 -1.45
CA THR A 12 -53.08 46.41 -0.79
C THR A 12 -51.79 45.96 -1.44
N ALA A 13 -51.15 46.86 -2.18
CA ALA A 13 -49.73 46.76 -2.54
C ALA A 13 -48.92 46.84 -1.24
N GLY A 14 -48.94 45.76 -0.47
CA GLY A 14 -47.94 45.49 0.53
C GLY A 14 -46.68 45.19 -0.24
N LEU A 15 -45.79 46.18 -0.30
CA LEU A 15 -44.37 45.95 -0.49
C LEU A 15 -43.96 45.02 0.66
N LEU A 16 -44.18 43.71 0.48
CA LEU A 16 -43.42 42.71 1.19
C LEU A 16 -42.01 42.95 0.68
N ALA A 17 -41.29 43.81 1.40
CA ALA A 17 -39.90 43.56 1.67
C ALA A 17 -39.86 42.16 2.30
N VAL A 18 -39.92 41.14 1.43
CA VAL A 18 -39.18 39.92 1.66
C VAL A 18 -37.83 40.44 2.11
N PRO A 19 -37.35 40.12 3.33
CA PRO A 19 -35.94 40.26 3.59
C PRO A 19 -35.32 39.41 2.49
N GLY A 20 -34.90 40.05 1.40
CA GLY A 20 -34.06 39.39 0.42
C GLY A 20 -32.98 38.82 1.30
N ALA A 21 -32.92 37.49 1.41
CA ALA A 21 -31.88 36.84 2.15
C ALA A 21 -30.61 37.46 1.57
N ALA A 22 -30.03 38.39 2.32
CA ALA A 22 -28.77 38.98 1.97
C ALA A 22 -27.88 37.75 2.07
N PHE A 23 -27.63 37.13 0.92
CA PHE A 23 -26.71 36.02 0.81
C PHE A 23 -25.47 36.55 1.49
N ALA A 24 -25.20 36.06 2.70
CA ALA A 24 -24.05 36.49 3.46
C ALA A 24 -22.86 36.16 2.57
N ALA A 25 -22.24 37.21 2.02
CA ALA A 25 -21.15 37.03 1.10
C ALA A 25 -20.03 36.30 1.83
N ASP A 26 -19.35 35.42 1.09
CA ASP A 26 -18.18 34.72 1.61
C ASP A 26 -17.19 35.72 2.24
N THR A 27 -16.80 35.46 3.49
CA THR A 27 -15.87 36.32 4.22
C THR A 27 -14.46 35.78 4.05
N THR A 28 -13.63 36.50 3.31
CA THR A 28 -12.23 36.13 3.09
C THR A 28 -11.31 36.86 4.07
N THR A 29 -10.52 36.11 4.83
CA THR A 29 -9.51 36.61 5.76
C THR A 29 -8.11 36.16 5.33
N GLN A 30 -7.15 37.07 5.32
CA GLN A 30 -5.73 36.75 5.15
C GLN A 30 -5.14 36.30 6.50
N LEU A 31 -4.42 35.18 6.50
CA LEU A 31 -3.76 34.61 7.67
C LEU A 31 -2.25 34.64 7.48
N THR A 32 -1.53 35.06 8.51
CA THR A 32 -0.09 34.82 8.59
C THR A 32 0.19 33.32 8.72
N ALA A 33 1.43 32.88 8.47
CA ALA A 33 1.83 31.49 8.64
C ALA A 33 1.48 30.93 10.04
N ALA A 34 1.78 31.68 11.10
CA ALA A 34 1.45 31.27 12.46
C ALA A 34 -0.07 31.14 12.69
N GLN A 35 -0.87 32.06 12.12
CA GLN A 35 -2.33 32.00 12.20
C GLN A 35 -2.91 30.83 11.40
N MET A 36 -2.36 30.54 10.21
CA MET A 36 -2.73 29.39 9.39
C MET A 36 -2.42 28.09 10.14
N THR A 37 -1.19 27.94 10.65
CA THR A 37 -0.79 26.77 11.43
C THR A 37 -1.70 26.54 12.63
N ALA A 38 -2.03 27.60 13.37
CA ALA A 38 -2.92 27.49 14.52
C ALA A 38 -4.34 27.07 14.11
N ALA A 39 -4.86 27.65 13.02
CA ALA A 39 -6.18 27.31 12.49
C ALA A 39 -6.25 25.84 12.02
N LEU A 40 -5.28 25.38 11.22
CA LEU A 40 -5.24 24.01 10.73
C LEU A 40 -5.04 23.00 11.87
N LYS A 41 -4.23 23.31 12.89
CA LYS A 41 -4.11 22.47 14.10
C LYS A 41 -5.43 22.36 14.86
N ALA A 42 -6.21 23.43 14.96
CA ALA A 42 -7.52 23.38 15.60
C ALA A 42 -8.49 22.46 14.84
N VAL A 43 -8.55 22.60 13.50
CA VAL A 43 -9.35 21.71 12.63
C VAL A 43 -8.86 20.26 12.73
N ALA A 44 -7.55 20.03 12.79
CA ALA A 44 -6.97 18.70 12.92
C ALA A 44 -7.36 18.03 14.24
N GLY A 45 -7.45 18.79 15.34
CA GLY A 45 -7.92 18.27 16.63
C GLY A 45 -9.37 17.78 16.59
N VAL A 46 -10.27 18.56 15.99
CA VAL A 46 -11.69 18.19 15.84
C VAL A 46 -11.84 17.03 14.85
N THR A 47 -11.09 17.07 13.74
CA THR A 47 -11.02 16.02 12.73
C THR A 47 -10.53 14.70 13.33
N GLY A 48 -9.45 14.72 14.11
CA GLY A 48 -8.92 13.54 14.78
C GLY A 48 -9.89 12.93 15.78
N THR A 49 -10.59 13.76 16.56
CA THR A 49 -11.64 13.30 17.48
C THR A 49 -12.79 12.62 16.74
N THR A 50 -13.18 13.17 15.59
CA THR A 50 -14.25 12.63 14.75
C THR A 50 -13.81 11.33 14.05
N ALA A 51 -12.56 11.28 13.58
CA ALA A 51 -11.93 10.14 12.92
C ALA A 51 -11.66 8.96 13.87
N ALA A 52 -11.65 9.16 15.19
CA ALA A 52 -11.47 8.10 16.18
C ALA A 52 -12.51 6.96 16.06
N LYS A 53 -13.71 7.26 15.55
CA LYS A 53 -14.76 6.25 15.27
C LYS A 53 -14.58 5.53 13.93
N GLY A 54 -13.69 6.03 13.08
CA GLY A 54 -13.46 5.56 11.73
C GLY A 54 -13.66 6.65 10.68
N TRP A 55 -12.97 6.48 9.56
CA TRP A 55 -13.11 7.31 8.37
C TRP A 55 -12.97 6.47 7.11
N ALA A 56 -13.57 6.96 6.03
CA ALA A 56 -13.42 6.40 4.71
C ALA A 56 -13.34 7.53 3.69
N GLY A 57 -12.83 7.24 2.52
CA GLY A 57 -12.66 8.25 1.51
C GLY A 57 -12.20 7.71 0.18
N SER A 58 -12.01 8.64 -0.73
CA SER A 58 -11.40 8.39 -2.03
C SER A 58 -10.45 9.49 -2.37
N PHE A 59 -9.51 9.18 -3.26
CA PHE A 59 -8.69 10.18 -3.89
C PHE A 59 -8.67 10.00 -5.41
N THR A 60 -8.49 11.11 -6.11
CA THR A 60 -8.17 11.15 -7.52
C THR A 60 -6.78 11.75 -7.67
N LEU A 61 -6.00 11.23 -8.59
CA LEU A 61 -4.65 11.71 -8.89
C LEU A 61 -4.56 11.90 -10.40
N THR A 62 -4.14 13.08 -10.84
CA THR A 62 -3.96 13.42 -12.25
C THR A 62 -2.58 14.02 -12.43
N GLY A 63 -1.79 13.48 -13.36
CA GLY A 63 -0.49 14.01 -13.73
C GLY A 63 -0.15 13.70 -15.18
N GLU A 64 1.09 13.97 -15.60
CA GLU A 64 1.53 13.77 -17.00
C GLU A 64 1.33 12.34 -17.52
N GLN A 65 1.45 11.35 -16.63
CA GLN A 65 1.34 9.92 -16.96
C GLN A 65 -0.12 9.42 -16.97
N GLY A 66 -1.08 10.32 -16.76
CA GLY A 66 -2.52 10.02 -16.76
C GLY A 66 -3.17 10.23 -15.40
N SER A 67 -4.43 9.80 -15.32
CA SER A 67 -5.25 9.91 -14.11
C SER A 67 -5.56 8.55 -13.52
N GLY A 68 -5.77 8.53 -12.21
CA GLY A 68 -6.17 7.34 -11.47
C GLY A 68 -6.94 7.69 -10.21
N THR A 69 -7.41 6.65 -9.53
CA THR A 69 -8.23 6.81 -8.34
C THR A 69 -7.80 5.82 -7.25
N GLY A 70 -8.16 6.13 -6.02
CA GLY A 70 -8.05 5.19 -4.92
C GLY A 70 -9.16 5.39 -3.91
N THR A 71 -9.34 4.38 -3.08
CA THR A 71 -10.32 4.37 -1.99
C THR A 71 -9.65 3.85 -0.74
N PHE A 72 -10.04 4.37 0.41
CA PHE A 72 -9.48 3.96 1.68
C PHE A 72 -10.54 3.94 2.77
N VAL A 73 -10.35 3.07 3.75
CA VAL A 73 -11.22 2.91 4.91
C VAL A 73 -10.33 2.58 6.10
N THR A 74 -10.46 3.34 7.19
CA THR A 74 -9.84 3.00 8.48
C THR A 74 -10.92 2.86 9.53
N ASP A 75 -10.88 1.73 10.23
CA ASP A 75 -11.70 1.39 11.40
C ASP A 75 -10.75 1.21 12.61
N PRO A 76 -10.43 2.29 13.34
CA PRO A 76 -9.57 2.23 14.51
C PRO A 76 -10.16 1.35 15.62
N VAL A 77 -11.50 1.30 15.74
CA VAL A 77 -12.22 0.57 16.80
C VAL A 77 -12.15 -0.94 16.56
N GLY A 78 -12.43 -1.39 15.33
CA GLY A 78 -12.29 -2.79 14.93
C GLY A 78 -10.84 -3.21 14.63
N GLY A 79 -9.90 -2.25 14.65
CA GLY A 79 -8.49 -2.47 14.40
C GLY A 79 -8.23 -2.95 12.97
N ARG A 80 -8.89 -2.37 11.98
CA ARG A 80 -8.75 -2.76 10.57
C ARG A 80 -8.65 -1.54 9.66
N ALA A 81 -7.94 -1.71 8.56
CA ALA A 81 -7.94 -0.72 7.50
C ALA A 81 -7.84 -1.39 6.13
N TYR A 82 -8.23 -0.65 5.11
CA TYR A 82 -8.27 -1.06 3.71
C TYR A 82 -7.83 0.09 2.84
N THR A 83 -7.02 -0.20 1.84
CA THR A 83 -6.71 0.74 0.76
C THR A 83 -6.76 0.01 -0.57
N ARG A 84 -7.26 0.69 -1.58
CA ARG A 84 -7.13 0.30 -2.97
C ARG A 84 -6.65 1.49 -3.76
N VAL A 85 -5.60 1.29 -4.52
CA VAL A 85 -4.97 2.28 -5.37
C VAL A 85 -5.00 1.75 -6.79
N ASP A 86 -5.48 2.59 -7.71
CA ASP A 86 -5.63 2.29 -9.12
C ASP A 86 -5.17 3.52 -9.93
N VAL A 87 -3.86 3.72 -9.96
CA VAL A 87 -3.18 4.83 -10.66
C VAL A 87 -2.18 4.27 -11.69
N PRO A 88 -1.77 5.04 -12.72
CA PRO A 88 -1.03 4.51 -13.88
C PRO A 88 0.20 3.62 -13.58
N PHE A 89 0.88 3.84 -12.45
CA PHE A 89 2.07 3.09 -12.03
C PHE A 89 1.84 2.17 -10.82
N GLN A 90 0.65 2.17 -10.23
CA GLN A 90 0.35 1.38 -9.04
C GLN A 90 -1.10 0.89 -9.03
N HIS A 91 -1.24 -0.44 -9.09
CA HIS A 91 -2.51 -1.14 -8.92
C HIS A 91 -2.38 -2.07 -7.71
N GLU A 92 -2.82 -1.60 -6.56
CA GLU A 92 -2.64 -2.31 -5.30
C GLU A 92 -3.93 -2.34 -4.50
N THR A 93 -4.13 -3.45 -3.80
CA THR A 93 -5.13 -3.52 -2.75
C THR A 93 -4.50 -4.10 -1.50
N SER A 94 -4.62 -3.38 -0.40
CA SER A 94 -4.05 -3.79 0.88
C SER A 94 -5.08 -3.75 1.99
N TYR A 95 -4.90 -4.62 2.98
CA TYR A 95 -5.67 -4.64 4.21
C TYR A 95 -4.71 -4.72 5.38
N ALA A 96 -4.96 -3.94 6.43
CA ALA A 96 -4.19 -3.99 7.67
C ALA A 96 -5.10 -4.46 8.81
N VAL A 97 -4.55 -5.27 9.72
CA VAL A 97 -5.23 -5.71 10.92
C VAL A 97 -4.32 -5.54 12.12
N ALA A 98 -4.74 -4.71 13.07
CA ALA A 98 -3.99 -4.37 14.28
C ALA A 98 -3.45 -5.63 14.95
N THR A 99 -2.19 -5.60 15.36
CA THR A 99 -1.48 -6.71 16.04
C THR A 99 -1.42 -8.05 15.29
N LYS A 100 -1.89 -8.12 14.04
CA LYS A 100 -1.90 -9.34 13.24
C LYS A 100 -1.00 -9.24 12.03
N GLY A 101 -1.22 -8.25 11.16
CA GLY A 101 -0.44 -8.14 9.92
C GLY A 101 -1.16 -7.44 8.78
N VAL A 102 -0.55 -7.54 7.61
CA VAL A 102 -0.99 -6.89 6.37
C VAL A 102 -1.26 -7.94 5.31
N TYR A 103 -2.35 -7.77 4.56
CA TYR A 103 -2.66 -8.47 3.32
C TYR A 103 -2.31 -7.54 2.17
N ALA A 104 -1.41 -7.95 1.28
CA ALA A 104 -1.08 -7.20 0.07
C ALA A 104 -1.50 -8.01 -1.16
N SER A 105 -2.03 -7.35 -2.18
CA SER A 105 -2.35 -8.00 -3.47
C SER A 105 -1.09 -8.59 -4.11
N LEU A 106 -1.26 -9.65 -4.91
CA LEU A 106 -0.17 -10.18 -5.74
C LEU A 106 0.34 -9.10 -6.71
N ALA A 107 1.51 -8.54 -6.42
CA ALA A 107 2.06 -7.38 -7.13
C ALA A 107 2.77 -7.80 -8.41
N THR A 108 3.45 -8.95 -8.41
CA THR A 108 4.34 -9.34 -9.51
C THR A 108 3.81 -10.51 -10.34
N ALA A 109 4.31 -10.64 -11.58
CA ALA A 109 4.02 -11.78 -12.43
C ALA A 109 4.55 -13.09 -11.82
N GLU A 110 5.68 -13.02 -11.13
CA GLU A 110 6.31 -14.14 -10.43
C GLU A 110 5.45 -14.65 -9.27
N GLU A 111 4.85 -13.75 -8.48
CA GLU A 111 3.92 -14.13 -7.41
C GLU A 111 2.67 -14.83 -7.97
N LYS A 112 2.10 -14.28 -9.05
CA LYS A 112 0.98 -14.89 -9.78
C LYS A 112 1.34 -16.26 -10.35
N ALA A 113 2.53 -16.40 -10.92
CA ALA A 113 3.04 -17.67 -11.42
C ALA A 113 3.29 -18.68 -10.28
N ALA A 114 3.79 -18.22 -9.13
CA ALA A 114 4.01 -19.07 -7.96
C ALA A 114 2.69 -19.63 -7.40
N VAL A 115 1.64 -18.82 -7.26
CA VAL A 115 0.32 -19.33 -6.79
C VAL A 115 -0.32 -20.28 -7.78
N THR A 116 -0.16 -20.02 -9.09
CA THR A 116 -0.60 -20.93 -10.15
C THR A 116 0.12 -22.27 -10.06
N MET A 117 1.44 -22.24 -9.93
CA MET A 117 2.28 -23.44 -9.72
C MET A 117 1.86 -24.22 -8.47
N MET A 118 1.56 -23.52 -7.37
CA MET A 118 1.08 -24.12 -6.12
C MET A 118 -0.37 -24.65 -6.18
N ARG A 119 -1.04 -24.52 -7.33
CA ARG A 119 -2.45 -24.89 -7.55
C ARG A 119 -3.41 -24.14 -6.63
N LYS A 120 -3.16 -22.85 -6.44
CA LYS A 120 -3.98 -21.94 -5.63
C LYS A 120 -4.47 -20.74 -6.45
N PRO A 121 -5.28 -20.95 -7.52
CA PRO A 121 -5.69 -19.89 -8.43
C PRO A 121 -6.60 -18.83 -7.77
N SER A 122 -7.30 -19.19 -6.69
CA SER A 122 -8.17 -18.25 -5.97
C SER A 122 -7.42 -17.26 -5.07
N VAL A 123 -6.11 -17.48 -4.85
CA VAL A 123 -5.29 -16.59 -4.02
C VAL A 123 -5.08 -15.26 -4.75
N LYS A 124 -5.43 -14.19 -4.05
CA LYS A 124 -5.26 -12.80 -4.51
C LYS A 124 -4.37 -11.98 -3.59
N PHE A 125 -4.14 -12.46 -2.36
CA PHE A 125 -3.43 -11.72 -1.33
C PHE A 125 -2.35 -12.55 -0.65
N VAL A 126 -1.25 -11.88 -0.30
CA VAL A 126 -0.19 -12.38 0.57
C VAL A 126 -0.38 -11.77 1.96
N PHE A 127 -0.52 -12.61 2.98
CA PHE A 127 -0.56 -12.19 4.37
C PHE A 127 0.84 -12.20 4.98
N THR A 128 1.29 -11.05 5.46
CA THR A 128 2.54 -10.88 6.19
C THR A 128 2.24 -10.58 7.66
N PRO A 129 2.63 -11.45 8.60
CA PRO A 129 2.38 -11.21 10.02
C PRO A 129 3.20 -10.02 10.53
N GLN A 130 2.57 -9.14 11.32
CA GLN A 130 3.20 -7.99 11.96
C GLN A 130 2.53 -7.77 13.33
N ALA A 131 3.12 -8.34 14.38
CA ALA A 131 2.54 -8.35 15.72
C ALA A 131 2.47 -6.97 16.38
N THR A 132 3.32 -6.03 15.96
CA THR A 132 3.38 -4.65 16.47
C THR A 132 2.61 -3.66 15.60
N LEU A 133 1.86 -4.13 14.62
CA LEU A 133 1.14 -3.26 13.68
C LEU A 133 0.08 -2.43 14.43
N ASN A 134 0.24 -1.12 14.39
CA ASN A 134 -0.72 -0.14 14.86
C ASN A 134 -1.48 0.44 13.66
N ILE A 135 -2.82 0.42 13.72
CA ILE A 135 -3.65 0.84 12.59
C ILE A 135 -3.63 2.34 12.35
N THR A 136 -3.54 3.18 13.39
CA THR A 136 -3.46 4.63 13.19
C THR A 136 -2.12 5.02 12.58
N SER A 137 -1.01 4.42 13.05
CA SER A 137 0.31 4.61 12.43
C SER A 137 0.37 4.09 11.00
N TRP A 138 -0.28 2.95 10.71
CA TRP A 138 -0.39 2.45 9.34
C TRP A 138 -1.22 3.37 8.44
N ALA A 139 -2.37 3.84 8.95
CA ALA A 139 -3.29 4.69 8.22
C ALA A 139 -2.68 6.06 7.88
N LYS A 140 -1.80 6.59 8.72
CA LYS A 140 -1.02 7.81 8.44
C LYS A 140 -0.34 7.77 7.06
N TYR A 141 0.28 6.64 6.72
CA TYR A 141 1.05 6.50 5.49
C TYR A 141 0.28 5.86 4.32
N ASN A 142 -0.82 5.16 4.62
CA ASN A 142 -1.51 4.33 3.62
C ASN A 142 -2.94 4.78 3.33
N SER A 143 -3.63 5.41 4.28
CA SER A 143 -5.09 5.69 4.23
C SER A 143 -5.41 7.18 4.38
N ALA A 144 -4.50 8.07 3.98
CA ALA A 144 -4.66 9.52 4.00
C ALA A 144 -5.33 10.00 5.30
N ASP A 145 -4.64 9.84 6.44
CA ASP A 145 -5.15 10.27 7.75
C ASP A 145 -5.53 11.76 7.68
N PRO A 146 -6.83 12.10 7.83
CA PRO A 146 -7.32 13.45 7.57
C PRO A 146 -6.76 14.48 8.55
N ALA A 147 -6.43 14.08 9.80
CA ALA A 147 -5.82 14.98 10.75
C ALA A 147 -4.34 15.23 10.42
N THR A 148 -3.64 14.21 9.91
CA THR A 148 -2.25 14.37 9.45
C THR A 148 -2.16 15.28 8.24
N VAL A 149 -3.05 15.13 7.25
CA VAL A 149 -3.06 15.93 6.02
C VAL A 149 -3.08 17.44 6.30
N LEU A 150 -3.79 17.87 7.35
CA LEU A 150 -3.87 19.28 7.74
C LEU A 150 -2.58 19.86 8.34
N ILE A 151 -1.70 19.01 8.88
CA ILE A 151 -0.57 19.45 9.71
C ILE A 151 0.79 18.98 9.20
N ASP A 152 0.84 18.35 8.03
CA ASP A 152 2.09 17.85 7.45
C ASP A 152 2.98 19.00 6.97
N ASP A 153 2.37 20.05 6.39
CA ASP A 153 3.07 21.29 6.00
C ASP A 153 2.20 22.57 6.20
N PRO A 154 1.97 23.00 7.45
CA PRO A 154 1.03 24.08 7.76
C PRO A 154 1.71 25.46 7.91
N GLU A 155 3.02 25.59 7.63
CA GLU A 155 3.85 26.74 8.00
C GLU A 155 3.83 27.89 6.99
N HIS A 156 2.75 27.97 6.20
CA HIS A 156 2.60 28.94 5.11
C HIS A 156 1.48 29.94 5.39
N ALA A 157 1.68 31.18 4.96
CA ALA A 157 0.62 32.19 4.97
C ALA A 157 -0.45 31.86 3.92
N GLY A 158 -1.68 32.31 4.12
CA GLY A 158 -2.74 32.01 3.17
C GLY A 158 -4.08 32.66 3.49
N THR A 159 -5.15 32.07 3.00
CA THR A 159 -6.51 32.60 3.14
C THR A 159 -7.43 31.63 3.86
N LYS A 160 -8.36 32.19 4.62
CA LYS A 160 -9.53 31.53 5.18
C LYS A 160 -10.77 32.17 4.57
N VAL A 161 -11.60 31.38 3.91
CA VAL A 161 -12.90 31.81 3.40
C VAL A 161 -13.98 31.16 4.24
N GLU A 162 -14.80 31.95 4.91
CA GLU A 162 -15.99 31.48 5.62
C GLU A 162 -17.20 31.63 4.69
N HIS A 163 -17.92 30.53 4.48
CA HIS A 163 -19.07 30.47 3.59
C HIS A 163 -20.39 30.66 4.33
N ALA A 164 -21.45 30.97 3.59
CA ALA A 164 -22.79 31.19 4.14
C ALA A 164 -23.37 29.97 4.89
N ASP A 165 -22.96 28.75 4.52
CA ASP A 165 -23.36 27.50 5.19
C ASP A 165 -22.52 27.19 6.44
N SER A 166 -21.64 28.11 6.86
CA SER A 166 -20.65 27.97 7.94
C SER A 166 -19.52 26.97 7.66
N SER A 167 -19.39 26.47 6.42
CA SER A 167 -18.18 25.78 6.00
C SER A 167 -17.02 26.76 5.83
N VAL A 168 -15.79 26.24 5.87
CA VAL A 168 -14.57 27.03 5.76
C VAL A 168 -13.66 26.43 4.72
N THR A 169 -13.13 27.26 3.81
CA THR A 169 -12.06 26.88 2.91
C THR A 169 -10.74 27.53 3.33
N TYR A 170 -9.70 26.74 3.53
CA TYR A 170 -8.32 27.22 3.71
C TYR A 170 -7.54 27.06 2.42
N ARG A 171 -6.76 28.06 2.02
CA ARG A 171 -5.84 27.98 0.87
C ARG A 171 -4.49 28.60 1.18
N TYR A 172 -3.42 27.94 0.77
CA TYR A 172 -2.07 28.48 0.77
C TYR A 172 -1.25 27.81 -0.34
N GLY A 173 -0.20 28.48 -0.79
CA GLY A 173 0.86 27.86 -1.59
C GLY A 173 2.12 27.78 -0.75
N ASP A 174 2.93 26.74 -0.96
CA ASP A 174 4.23 26.60 -0.27
C ASP A 174 5.32 27.54 -0.83
N GLY A 175 5.02 28.22 -1.94
CA GLY A 175 5.89 29.17 -2.62
C GLY A 175 6.83 28.55 -3.65
N ASP A 176 6.91 27.22 -3.72
CA ASP A 176 7.87 26.49 -4.55
C ASP A 176 7.21 25.42 -5.42
N GLU A 177 6.44 24.50 -4.82
CA GLU A 177 6.06 23.22 -5.45
C GLU A 177 4.56 23.00 -5.55
N GLY A 178 3.72 23.53 -4.64
CA GLY A 178 2.30 23.21 -4.64
C GLY A 178 1.34 24.21 -3.99
N ASP A 179 0.11 24.21 -4.52
CA ASP A 179 -1.06 24.89 -3.97
C ASP A 179 -1.94 23.92 -3.19
N PHE A 180 -2.30 24.30 -1.98
CA PHE A 180 -3.13 23.52 -1.06
C PHE A 180 -4.48 24.19 -0.87
N THR A 181 -5.54 23.39 -0.96
CA THR A 181 -6.91 23.83 -0.64
C THR A 181 -7.56 22.78 0.27
N PHE A 182 -8.02 23.21 1.44
CA PHE A 182 -8.73 22.36 2.40
C PHE A 182 -10.15 22.85 2.61
N GLU A 183 -11.12 21.96 2.45
CA GLU A 183 -12.53 22.22 2.72
C GLU A 183 -12.92 21.62 4.06
N VAL A 184 -13.45 22.46 4.94
CA VAL A 184 -13.82 22.13 6.31
C VAL A 184 -15.31 22.36 6.47
N SER A 185 -16.03 21.33 6.91
CA SER A 185 -17.47 21.41 7.13
C SER A 185 -17.84 22.33 8.31
N PRO A 186 -19.14 22.68 8.47
CA PRO A 186 -19.62 23.46 9.62
C PRO A 186 -19.34 22.82 10.99
N ALA A 187 -19.12 21.51 11.02
CA ALA A 187 -18.71 20.79 12.24
C ALA A 187 -17.19 20.93 12.53
N ALA A 188 -16.48 21.80 11.81
CA ALA A 188 -15.04 22.01 11.90
C ALA A 188 -14.20 20.75 11.61
N VAL A 189 -14.69 19.85 10.74
CA VAL A 189 -13.95 18.67 10.28
C VAL A 189 -13.59 18.77 8.81
N LEU A 190 -12.39 18.31 8.44
CA LEU A 190 -11.93 18.23 7.05
C LEU A 190 -12.81 17.30 6.23
N THR A 191 -13.34 17.77 5.10
CA THR A 191 -14.15 16.95 4.19
C THR A 191 -13.49 16.71 2.85
N SER A 192 -12.62 17.63 2.40
CA SER A 192 -11.89 17.53 1.15
C SER A 192 -10.56 18.25 1.21
N ALA A 193 -9.59 17.78 0.42
CA ALA A 193 -8.29 18.41 0.24
C ALA A 193 -7.90 18.31 -1.22
N LYS A 194 -7.51 19.42 -1.83
CA LYS A 194 -6.85 19.46 -3.12
C LYS A 194 -5.41 19.90 -2.92
N ILE A 195 -4.48 19.14 -3.48
CA ILE A 195 -3.05 19.46 -3.53
C ILE A 195 -2.68 19.53 -4.99
N ASP A 196 -2.18 20.67 -5.44
CA ASP A 196 -1.86 20.93 -6.84
C ASP A 196 -0.37 21.23 -6.95
N TYR A 197 0.43 20.21 -7.26
CA TYR A 197 1.86 20.36 -7.51
C TYR A 197 2.08 20.87 -8.93
N ALA A 198 2.60 22.08 -9.04
CA ALA A 198 2.70 22.82 -10.29
C ALA A 198 3.37 21.97 -11.39
N ASN A 199 2.64 21.74 -12.49
CA ASN A 199 3.07 20.98 -13.67
C ASN A 199 3.44 19.51 -13.43
N ALA A 200 3.18 18.95 -12.23
CA ALA A 200 3.54 17.57 -11.92
C ALA A 200 2.31 16.71 -11.62
N LEU A 201 1.49 17.15 -10.66
CA LEU A 201 0.49 16.29 -10.05
C LEU A 201 -0.61 17.08 -9.34
N THR A 202 -1.87 16.84 -9.68
CA THR A 202 -3.00 17.26 -8.87
C THR A 202 -3.59 16.04 -8.15
N ALA A 203 -3.68 16.11 -6.82
CA ALA A 203 -4.36 15.13 -5.99
C ALA A 203 -5.59 15.76 -5.33
N THR A 204 -6.71 15.04 -5.31
CA THR A 204 -7.92 15.46 -4.59
C THR A 204 -8.39 14.33 -3.71
N TYR A 205 -8.57 14.60 -2.43
CA TYR A 205 -8.99 13.66 -1.41
C TYR A 205 -10.35 14.08 -0.86
N THR A 206 -11.15 13.10 -0.47
CA THR A 206 -12.47 13.31 0.15
C THR A 206 -12.60 12.36 1.34
N TRP A 207 -13.26 12.83 2.40
CA TRP A 207 -13.45 12.04 3.63
C TRP A 207 -14.91 12.03 4.08
N ARG A 208 -15.30 10.89 4.65
CA ARG A 208 -16.51 10.71 5.44
C ARG A 208 -16.16 10.03 6.75
N TYR A 209 -16.89 10.38 7.81
CA TYR A 209 -16.60 9.93 9.17
C TYR A 209 -17.71 9.07 9.75
N GLY A 210 -17.38 8.37 10.83
CA GLY A 210 -18.29 7.51 11.57
C GLY A 210 -17.86 6.05 11.53
N SER A 211 -18.65 5.18 12.14
CA SER A 211 -18.35 3.75 12.22
C SER A 211 -18.10 3.16 10.83
N GLN A 212 -16.92 2.58 10.66
CA GLN A 212 -16.55 1.87 9.45
C GLN A 212 -16.51 0.36 9.71
N SER A 213 -16.58 -0.43 8.65
CA SER A 213 -16.31 -1.85 8.71
C SER A 213 -15.46 -2.27 7.53
N VAL A 214 -14.48 -3.13 7.79
CA VAL A 214 -13.59 -3.68 6.77
C VAL A 214 -13.75 -5.20 6.75
N THR A 215 -14.19 -5.70 5.59
CA THR A 215 -14.26 -7.13 5.29
C THR A 215 -12.89 -7.60 4.80
N LEU A 216 -12.30 -8.56 5.51
CA LEU A 216 -10.98 -9.08 5.19
C LEU A 216 -11.05 -10.16 4.09
N PRO A 217 -9.94 -10.36 3.34
CA PRO A 217 -9.82 -11.49 2.44
C PRO A 217 -10.06 -12.83 3.15
N THR A 218 -10.72 -13.75 2.46
CA THR A 218 -10.95 -15.10 2.99
C THR A 218 -9.65 -15.92 3.03
N ALA A 219 -9.64 -17.00 3.81
CA ALA A 219 -8.52 -17.96 3.81
C ALA A 219 -8.26 -18.57 2.43
N ALA A 220 -9.30 -18.75 1.60
CA ALA A 220 -9.16 -19.24 0.23
C ALA A 220 -8.49 -18.23 -0.71
N GLN A 221 -8.65 -16.93 -0.42
CA GLN A 221 -8.05 -15.83 -1.19
C GLN A 221 -6.65 -15.44 -0.72
N THR A 222 -6.15 -16.06 0.36
CA THR A 222 -4.93 -15.64 1.03
C THR A 222 -3.89 -16.75 1.07
N VAL A 223 -2.62 -16.37 0.95
CA VAL A 223 -1.47 -17.22 1.24
C VAL A 223 -0.54 -16.51 2.22
N SER A 224 0.13 -17.22 3.13
CA SER A 224 1.12 -16.58 4.00
C SER A 224 2.37 -16.18 3.22
N SER A 225 3.05 -15.11 3.64
CA SER A 225 4.32 -14.65 3.05
C SER A 225 5.38 -15.74 3.04
N ALA A 226 5.46 -16.56 4.10
CA ALA A 226 6.35 -17.73 4.15
C ALA A 226 6.01 -18.79 3.08
N THR A 227 4.72 -19.04 2.84
CA THR A 227 4.29 -19.98 1.79
C THR A 227 4.54 -19.40 0.40
N MET A 228 4.34 -18.09 0.21
CA MET A 228 4.68 -17.39 -1.03
C MET A 228 6.18 -17.47 -1.32
N ALA A 229 7.04 -17.17 -0.34
CA ALA A 229 8.49 -17.27 -0.46
C ALA A 229 8.94 -18.69 -0.87
N LYS A 230 8.31 -19.72 -0.28
CA LYS A 230 8.50 -21.11 -0.70
C LYS A 230 8.08 -21.31 -2.16
N GLY A 231 6.91 -20.82 -2.56
CA GLY A 231 6.43 -20.87 -3.95
C GLY A 231 7.43 -20.26 -4.94
N LEU A 232 7.92 -19.06 -4.66
CA LEU A 232 8.91 -18.35 -5.48
C LEU A 232 10.24 -19.12 -5.59
N ALA A 233 10.74 -19.69 -4.48
CA ALA A 233 11.96 -20.51 -4.49
C ALA A 233 11.83 -21.76 -5.38
N TYR A 234 10.64 -22.37 -5.44
CA TYR A 234 10.38 -23.53 -6.30
C TYR A 234 10.03 -23.16 -7.75
N LEU A 235 9.53 -21.94 -7.99
CA LEU A 235 9.35 -21.41 -9.34
C LEU A 235 10.71 -21.24 -10.04
N ASN A 236 11.70 -20.70 -9.32
CA ASN A 236 13.05 -20.44 -9.82
C ASN A 236 14.02 -21.63 -9.71
N LEU A 237 13.51 -22.80 -9.31
CA LEU A 237 14.28 -23.99 -8.97
C LEU A 237 15.38 -24.36 -9.99
N GLY A 238 15.03 -24.34 -11.27
CA GLY A 238 15.96 -24.75 -12.34
C GLY A 238 17.16 -23.82 -12.48
N ALA A 239 16.90 -22.51 -12.46
CA ALA A 239 17.94 -21.49 -12.53
C ALA A 239 18.83 -21.52 -11.28
N ASP A 240 18.22 -21.65 -10.10
CA ASP A 240 18.92 -21.66 -8.83
C ASP A 240 19.82 -22.88 -8.64
N VAL A 241 19.34 -24.09 -8.96
CA VAL A 241 20.17 -25.30 -8.89
C VAL A 241 21.33 -25.23 -9.88
N ARG A 242 21.11 -24.68 -11.09
CA ARG A 242 22.19 -24.46 -12.07
C ARG A 242 23.24 -23.47 -11.55
N LYS A 243 22.80 -22.33 -10.99
CA LYS A 243 23.68 -21.30 -10.42
C LYS A 243 24.47 -21.85 -9.24
N LEU A 244 23.81 -22.58 -8.34
CA LEU A 244 24.42 -23.26 -7.21
C LEU A 244 25.47 -24.27 -7.65
N ALA A 245 25.17 -25.13 -8.64
CA ALA A 245 26.14 -26.10 -9.17
C ALA A 245 27.41 -25.43 -9.70
N ARG A 246 27.25 -24.34 -10.46
CA ARG A 246 28.36 -23.57 -11.03
C ARG A 246 29.16 -22.85 -9.96
N LYS A 247 28.49 -22.21 -9.00
CA LYS A 247 29.14 -21.54 -7.87
C LYS A 247 29.93 -22.53 -7.03
N SER A 248 29.35 -23.65 -6.62
CA SER A 248 30.07 -24.65 -5.82
C SER A 248 31.27 -25.24 -6.58
N ALA A 249 31.16 -25.43 -7.90
CA ALA A 249 32.31 -25.84 -8.69
C ALA A 249 33.43 -24.78 -8.71
N ALA A 250 33.09 -23.49 -8.76
CA ALA A 250 34.05 -22.40 -8.64
C ALA A 250 34.70 -22.35 -7.25
N ASP A 251 33.89 -22.40 -6.18
CA ASP A 251 34.35 -22.39 -4.79
C ASP A 251 35.28 -23.59 -4.49
N VAL A 252 35.02 -24.76 -5.10
CA VAL A 252 35.92 -25.93 -5.02
C VAL A 252 37.25 -25.69 -5.74
N ARG A 253 37.25 -25.06 -6.91
CA ARG A 253 38.49 -24.72 -7.63
C ARG A 253 39.35 -23.75 -6.82
N VAL A 254 38.71 -22.74 -6.20
CA VAL A 254 39.38 -21.80 -5.30
C VAL A 254 39.98 -22.54 -4.09
N ALA A 255 39.20 -23.41 -3.43
CA ALA A 255 39.67 -24.17 -2.29
C ALA A 255 40.82 -25.17 -2.63
N ALA A 256 40.88 -25.64 -3.88
CA ALA A 256 41.96 -26.52 -4.34
C ALA A 256 43.25 -25.76 -4.69
N ASN A 257 43.22 -24.43 -4.84
CA ASN A 257 44.38 -23.56 -5.09
C ASN A 257 45.39 -24.13 -6.13
N LYS A 258 44.95 -24.37 -7.36
CA LYS A 258 45.76 -24.95 -8.47
C LYS A 258 46.26 -26.40 -8.24
N HIS A 259 45.98 -27.02 -7.10
CA HIS A 259 46.24 -28.43 -6.84
C HIS A 259 45.10 -29.33 -7.35
N THR A 260 45.35 -30.65 -7.35
CA THR A 260 44.33 -31.65 -7.68
C THR A 260 43.15 -31.56 -6.72
N VAL A 261 41.94 -31.50 -7.27
CA VAL A 261 40.71 -31.42 -6.48
C VAL A 261 40.46 -32.76 -5.79
N ARG A 262 40.61 -32.79 -4.46
CA ARG A 262 40.24 -33.96 -3.66
C ARG A 262 38.71 -34.09 -3.61
N VAL A 263 38.19 -35.28 -3.87
CA VAL A 263 36.74 -35.58 -3.82
C VAL A 263 36.14 -35.26 -2.44
N SER A 264 36.89 -35.46 -1.36
CA SER A 264 36.48 -35.10 0.01
C SER A 264 36.26 -33.59 0.18
N VAL A 265 37.16 -32.76 -0.37
CA VAL A 265 37.03 -31.29 -0.36
C VAL A 265 35.82 -30.85 -1.19
N LEU A 266 35.65 -31.42 -2.39
CA LEU A 266 34.49 -31.17 -3.24
C LEU A 266 33.18 -31.45 -2.49
N ARG A 267 33.07 -32.63 -1.86
CA ARG A 267 31.89 -33.02 -1.07
C ARG A 267 31.63 -32.04 0.08
N LYS A 268 32.68 -31.62 0.80
CA LYS A 268 32.56 -30.68 1.94
C LYS A 268 32.05 -29.31 1.49
N VAL A 269 32.65 -28.74 0.43
CA VAL A 269 32.27 -27.42 -0.09
C VAL A 269 30.85 -27.43 -0.64
N VAL A 270 30.49 -28.41 -1.47
CA VAL A 270 29.14 -28.47 -2.06
C VAL A 270 28.07 -28.63 -0.97
N LYS A 271 28.30 -29.47 0.05
CA LYS A 271 27.37 -29.62 1.18
C LYS A 271 27.20 -28.29 1.95
N ARG A 272 28.28 -27.57 2.19
CA ARG A 272 28.25 -26.25 2.83
C ARG A 272 27.43 -25.25 2.02
N ASP A 273 27.66 -25.17 0.72
CA ASP A 273 26.98 -24.20 -0.15
C ASP A 273 25.48 -24.52 -0.29
N VAL A 274 25.12 -25.80 -0.41
CA VAL A 274 23.72 -26.24 -0.43
C VAL A 274 23.03 -25.96 0.91
N ALA A 275 23.72 -26.17 2.04
CA ALA A 275 23.17 -25.81 3.35
C ALA A 275 22.94 -24.30 3.48
N LYS A 276 23.87 -23.46 3.01
CA LYS A 276 23.70 -22.00 2.94
C LYS A 276 22.53 -21.61 2.04
N PHE A 277 22.43 -22.21 0.85
CA PHE A 277 21.33 -21.95 -0.09
C PHE A 277 19.97 -22.28 0.53
N ASN A 278 19.80 -23.48 1.11
CA ASN A 278 18.55 -23.89 1.73
C ASN A 278 18.19 -23.02 2.96
N LYS A 279 19.19 -22.58 3.73
CA LYS A 279 18.97 -21.64 4.85
C LYS A 279 18.49 -20.28 4.33
N ALA A 280 19.12 -19.75 3.28
CA ALA A 280 18.74 -18.48 2.67
C ALA A 280 17.34 -18.54 2.04
N ALA A 281 17.02 -19.64 1.36
CA ALA A 281 15.69 -19.87 0.79
C ALA A 281 14.61 -20.14 1.86
N GLN A 282 14.99 -20.32 3.13
CA GLN A 282 14.13 -20.73 4.25
C GLN A 282 13.39 -22.08 4.03
N VAL A 283 13.73 -22.79 2.95
CA VAL A 283 13.13 -24.08 2.57
C VAL A 283 14.20 -25.04 2.10
N LYS A 284 14.10 -26.31 2.51
CA LYS A 284 15.03 -27.38 2.12
C LYS A 284 14.72 -27.89 0.72
N VAL A 285 15.08 -27.10 -0.27
CA VAL A 285 14.75 -27.31 -1.69
C VAL A 285 15.75 -28.24 -2.36
N VAL A 286 17.04 -28.10 -2.04
CA VAL A 286 18.13 -28.84 -2.71
C VAL A 286 18.69 -29.93 -1.79
N THR A 287 18.89 -31.11 -2.35
CA THR A 287 19.50 -32.29 -1.72
C THR A 287 20.84 -32.59 -2.34
N VAL A 288 21.75 -33.20 -1.56
CA VAL A 288 23.08 -33.61 -2.02
C VAL A 288 23.26 -35.10 -1.77
N ALA A 289 23.62 -35.84 -2.82
CA ALA A 289 24.02 -37.24 -2.73
C ALA A 289 25.49 -37.38 -3.14
N ASN A 290 26.27 -38.14 -2.38
CA ASN A 290 27.62 -38.51 -2.81
C ASN A 290 27.51 -39.49 -3.98
N ILE A 291 28.34 -39.31 -5.01
CA ILE A 291 28.47 -40.25 -6.13
C ILE A 291 29.95 -40.57 -6.35
N THR A 292 30.22 -41.56 -7.20
CA THR A 292 31.58 -41.87 -7.66
C THR A 292 32.21 -40.64 -8.31
N GLY A 293 33.37 -40.23 -7.80
CA GLY A 293 34.12 -39.06 -8.29
C GLY A 293 33.55 -37.69 -7.93
N GLY A 294 32.51 -37.59 -7.09
CA GLY A 294 31.96 -36.28 -6.72
C GLY A 294 30.64 -36.30 -5.95
N VAL A 295 29.72 -35.41 -6.35
CA VAL A 295 28.37 -35.28 -5.79
C VAL A 295 27.32 -35.06 -6.88
N ARG A 296 26.08 -35.46 -6.58
CA ARG A 296 24.88 -35.06 -7.30
C ARG A 296 24.10 -34.09 -6.42
N ILE A 297 23.81 -32.92 -6.95
CA ILE A 297 22.81 -32.03 -6.34
C ILE A 297 21.50 -32.21 -7.09
N SER A 298 20.40 -32.32 -6.36
CA SER A 298 19.07 -32.47 -6.96
C SER A 298 18.00 -31.73 -6.18
N ALA A 299 17.02 -31.23 -6.90
CA ALA A 299 15.82 -30.66 -6.31
C ALA A 299 14.59 -31.15 -7.07
N ARG A 300 13.46 -31.25 -6.36
CA ARG A 300 12.18 -31.64 -6.93
C ARG A 300 11.14 -30.62 -6.50
N ASN A 301 10.46 -30.04 -7.47
CA ASN A 301 9.31 -29.19 -7.21
C ASN A 301 8.13 -30.08 -6.74
N PRO A 302 7.60 -29.89 -5.51
CA PRO A 302 6.55 -30.75 -4.98
C PRO A 302 5.20 -30.57 -5.70
N TRP A 303 4.97 -29.45 -6.38
CA TRP A 303 3.69 -29.14 -7.03
C TRP A 303 3.64 -29.52 -8.51
N THR A 304 4.75 -29.33 -9.23
CA THR A 304 4.85 -29.66 -10.66
C THR A 304 5.51 -31.02 -10.91
N GLY A 305 6.19 -31.58 -9.90
CA GLY A 305 6.97 -32.81 -10.05
C GLY A 305 8.28 -32.64 -10.81
N VAL A 306 8.55 -31.46 -11.37
CA VAL A 306 9.77 -31.15 -12.12
C VAL A 306 10.99 -31.41 -11.25
N LYS A 307 11.92 -32.20 -11.78
CA LYS A 307 13.17 -32.56 -11.13
C LYS A 307 14.33 -31.93 -11.87
N VAL A 308 15.23 -31.30 -11.13
CA VAL A 308 16.46 -30.72 -11.66
C VAL A 308 17.62 -31.35 -10.94
N ALA A 309 18.58 -31.90 -11.68
CA ALA A 309 19.75 -32.54 -11.12
C ALA A 309 21.01 -32.14 -11.88
N TYR A 310 22.09 -31.92 -11.13
CA TYR A 310 23.42 -31.69 -11.66
C TYR A 310 24.41 -32.60 -10.95
N THR A 311 25.36 -33.13 -11.70
CA THR A 311 26.52 -33.83 -11.13
C THR A 311 27.73 -32.93 -11.18
N ILE A 312 28.45 -32.84 -10.06
CA ILE A 312 29.69 -32.09 -9.91
C ILE A 312 30.79 -33.10 -9.60
N LYS A 313 31.72 -33.30 -10.53
CA LYS A 313 32.80 -34.29 -10.43
C LYS A 313 34.17 -33.62 -10.39
N ALA A 314 35.07 -34.16 -9.58
CA ALA A 314 36.48 -33.81 -9.63
C ALA A 314 37.13 -34.52 -10.84
N SER A 315 38.01 -33.81 -11.55
CA SER A 315 38.74 -34.34 -12.70
C SER A 315 40.13 -33.69 -12.74
N GLY A 316 41.09 -34.30 -12.02
CA GLY A 316 42.42 -33.71 -11.82
C GLY A 316 42.34 -32.35 -11.12
N LYS A 317 42.89 -31.31 -11.74
CA LYS A 317 42.81 -29.91 -11.27
C LYS A 317 41.48 -29.21 -11.61
N LYS A 318 40.59 -29.89 -12.33
CA LYS A 318 39.32 -29.32 -12.81
C LYS A 318 38.13 -29.88 -12.03
N VAL A 319 37.03 -29.13 -12.07
CA VAL A 319 35.70 -29.57 -11.62
C VAL A 319 34.78 -29.53 -12.83
N VAL A 320 34.06 -30.62 -13.09
CA VAL A 320 33.11 -30.74 -14.21
C VAL A 320 31.69 -30.72 -13.67
N VAL A 321 30.84 -29.89 -14.26
CA VAL A 321 29.42 -29.78 -13.93
C VAL A 321 28.60 -30.26 -15.12
N THR A 322 27.74 -31.25 -14.92
CA THR A 322 26.91 -31.85 -15.97
C THR A 322 25.46 -31.87 -15.54
N LYS A 323 24.54 -31.39 -16.39
CA LYS A 323 23.10 -31.55 -16.18
C LYS A 323 22.72 -33.02 -16.37
N LYS A 324 21.81 -33.52 -15.54
CA LYS A 324 21.24 -34.87 -15.67
C LYS A 324 19.81 -34.83 -16.14
#